data_AF-A0A2H6B621-F1
#
_entry.id   AF-A0A2H6B621-F1
#
_cell.length_a   1.000
_cell.length_b   1.000
_cell.length_c   1.000
_cell.angle_alpha   90.00
_cell.angle_beta   90.00
_cell.angle_gamma   90.00
#
_symmetry.space_group_name_H-M   'P 1'
#
loop_
_entity.id
_entity.type
_entity.pdbx_description
1 polymer ?
#
loop_
_entity_poly.entity_id
_entity_poly.type
_entity_poly.pdbx_seq_one_letter_code
_entity_poly.pdbx_strand_id
1 'polypeptide(L)'
;MTLETEQDPRRPIPSFIPIANKAARWFEKRTGGIAQSSTMEALFGVPTTAHILGGAVIGRDPEHGVVDANLRAFGYRNLLVCDGSTVPANPGVNPSLTITALAEHAMSAIPPKHADTGDALGASSIEQAATAAVRPTAEE
;
A
#
# COMPACT_ATOMS: atom_id res chain seq x y z
N MET A 1 0.46 -16.64 16.35
CA MET A 1 1.39 -16.91 15.24
C MET A 1 1.54 -15.61 14.48
N THR A 2 2.73 -15.04 14.43
CA THR A 2 3.00 -13.76 13.76
C THR A 2 3.47 -14.05 12.34
N LEU A 3 2.94 -13.31 11.36
CA LEU A 3 3.49 -13.33 10.00
C LEU A 3 4.65 -12.34 9.95
N GLU A 4 5.81 -12.83 9.52
CA GLU A 4 7.02 -12.03 9.37
C GLU A 4 7.53 -12.19 7.94
N THR A 5 8.15 -11.13 7.43
CA THR A 5 8.77 -11.13 6.11
C THR A 5 10.27 -11.27 6.27
N GLU A 6 10.86 -12.18 5.50
CA GLU A 6 12.30 -12.41 5.44
C GLU A 6 12.81 -12.18 4.02
N GLN A 7 14.08 -11.75 3.88
CA GLN A 7 14.72 -11.65 2.56
C GLN A 7 15.07 -13.04 2.01
N ASP A 8 14.96 -13.25 0.69
CA ASP A 8 15.45 -14.47 0.06
C ASP A 8 17.00 -14.48 0.07
N PRO A 9 17.65 -15.41 0.79
CA PRO A 9 19.11 -15.45 0.88
C PRO A 9 19.79 -15.76 -0.46
N ARG A 10 19.08 -16.37 -1.42
CA ARG A 10 19.62 -16.69 -2.75
C ARG A 10 19.42 -15.55 -3.75
N ARG A 11 18.49 -14.63 -3.46
CA ARG A 11 18.14 -13.47 -4.30
C ARG A 11 17.91 -12.25 -3.42
N PRO A 12 18.95 -11.75 -2.73
CA PRO A 12 18.82 -10.60 -1.86
C PRO A 12 18.51 -9.34 -2.67
N ILE A 13 17.89 -8.36 -2.02
CA ILE A 13 17.66 -7.05 -2.64
C ILE A 13 19.02 -6.40 -2.89
N PRO A 14 19.34 -5.98 -4.12
CA PRO A 14 20.64 -5.40 -4.42
C PRO A 14 20.79 -4.04 -3.73
N SER A 15 21.83 -3.90 -2.90
CA SER A 15 22.19 -2.64 -2.23
C SER A 15 22.78 -1.59 -3.19
N PHE A 16 23.14 -2.00 -4.41
CA PHE A 16 23.66 -1.11 -5.44
C PHE A 16 22.92 -1.30 -6.76
N ILE A 17 22.16 -0.27 -7.15
CA ILE A 17 21.46 -0.21 -8.42
C ILE A 17 22.16 0.82 -9.33
N PRO A 18 22.84 0.41 -10.42
CA PRO A 18 23.66 1.32 -11.23
C PRO A 18 22.89 2.51 -11.80
N ILE A 19 21.65 2.31 -12.25
CA ILE A 19 20.83 3.39 -12.82
C ILE A 19 20.39 4.38 -11.75
N ALA A 20 20.02 3.91 -10.55
CA ALA A 20 19.66 4.77 -9.43
C ALA A 20 20.85 5.62 -8.97
N ASN A 21 22.04 5.02 -8.89
CA ASN A 21 23.27 5.74 -8.56
C ASN A 21 23.63 6.79 -9.62
N LYS A 22 23.49 6.46 -10.91
CA LYS A 22 23.68 7.44 -12.00
C LYS A 22 22.70 8.61 -11.89
N ALA A 23 21.43 8.34 -11.61
CA ALA A 23 20.41 9.37 -11.40
C ALA A 23 20.73 10.26 -10.20
N ALA A 24 21.13 9.68 -9.06
CA ALA A 24 21.52 10.42 -7.86
C ALA A 24 22.73 11.33 -8.12
N ARG A 25 23.77 10.84 -8.80
CA ARG A 25 24.95 11.63 -9.19
C ARG A 25 24.62 12.73 -10.19
N TRP A 26 23.71 12.46 -11.11
CA TRP A 26 23.22 13.48 -12.05
C TRP A 26 22.47 14.60 -11.32
N PHE A 27 21.67 14.26 -10.30
CA PHE A 27 20.93 15.22 -9.50
C PHE A 27 21.86 16.08 -8.63
N GLU A 28 22.86 15.46 -7.98
CA GLU A 28 23.92 16.15 -7.23
C GLU A 28 24.59 17.26 -8.04
N LYS A 29 24.97 16.99 -9.30
CA LYS A 29 25.62 17.97 -10.18
C LYS A 29 24.77 19.21 -10.48
N ARG A 30 23.45 19.12 -10.34
CA ARG A 30 22.51 20.22 -10.62
C ARG A 30 22.10 20.99 -9.38
N THR A 31 22.11 20.35 -8.22
CA THR A 31 21.66 20.95 -6.97
C THR A 31 22.81 21.44 -6.10
N GLY A 32 24.05 21.02 -6.39
CA GLY A 32 25.19 21.23 -5.49
C GLY A 32 25.11 20.42 -4.20
N GLY A 33 24.17 19.47 -4.12
CA GLY A 33 24.02 18.56 -2.99
C GLY A 33 25.05 17.42 -3.01
N ILE A 34 24.91 16.47 -2.09
CA ILE A 34 25.73 15.26 -2.02
C ILE A 34 24.81 14.06 -2.25
N ALA A 35 25.09 13.22 -3.26
CA ALA A 35 24.36 11.98 -3.43
C ALA A 35 24.71 11.02 -2.29
N GLN A 36 23.70 10.55 -1.56
CA GLN A 36 23.85 9.68 -0.41
C GLN A 36 22.82 8.54 -0.44
N SER A 37 23.23 7.39 0.08
CA SER A 37 22.35 6.27 0.46
C SER A 37 22.18 6.28 1.98
N SER A 38 21.12 5.61 2.47
CA SER A 38 20.99 5.38 3.91
C SER A 38 22.15 4.51 4.40
N THR A 39 22.79 4.90 5.50
CA THR A 39 23.87 4.12 6.14
C THR A 39 23.41 2.71 6.51
N MET A 40 22.16 2.57 6.94
CA MET A 40 21.58 1.27 7.29
C MET A 40 21.45 0.34 6.08
N GLU A 41 21.01 0.90 4.95
CA GLU A 41 20.87 0.15 3.70
C GLU A 41 22.25 -0.23 3.13
N ALA A 42 23.19 0.71 3.09
CA ALA A 42 24.50 0.50 2.50
C ALA A 42 25.38 -0.48 3.28
N LEU A 43 25.31 -0.47 4.62
CA LEU A 43 26.18 -1.31 5.47
C LEU A 43 25.51 -2.63 5.89
N PHE A 44 24.20 -2.64 6.12
CA PHE A 44 23.51 -3.80 6.69
C PHE A 44 22.52 -4.45 5.72
N GLY A 45 22.32 -3.91 4.51
CA GLY A 45 21.35 -4.45 3.56
C GLY A 45 19.90 -4.38 4.06
N VAL A 46 19.63 -3.50 5.04
CA VAL A 46 18.30 -3.29 5.63
C VAL A 46 17.67 -2.09 4.94
N PRO A 47 16.71 -2.30 4.02
CA PRO A 47 16.03 -1.19 3.36
C PRO A 47 15.25 -0.38 4.41
N THR A 48 15.42 0.93 4.39
CA THR A 48 14.58 1.83 5.18
C THR A 48 13.32 2.11 4.38
N THR A 49 12.15 1.88 4.98
CA THR A 49 10.85 2.17 4.35
C THR A 49 10.00 3.03 5.27
N ALA A 50 9.23 3.95 4.69
CA ALA A 50 8.22 4.74 5.39
C ALA A 50 6.84 4.07 5.40
N HIS A 51 6.72 2.82 4.94
CA HIS A 51 5.46 2.10 4.86
C HIS A 51 5.07 1.51 6.22
N ILE A 52 4.33 2.29 7.02
CA ILE A 52 3.73 1.82 8.27
C ILE A 52 2.56 0.89 7.92
N LEU A 53 2.64 -0.37 8.35
CA LEU A 53 1.66 -1.42 8.10
C LEU A 53 1.33 -2.14 9.42
N GLY A 54 0.22 -2.88 9.42
CA GLY A 54 -0.22 -3.65 10.58
C GLY A 54 -0.93 -2.82 11.66
N GLY A 55 -1.33 -3.49 12.74
CA GLY A 55 -2.09 -2.92 13.85
C GLY A 55 -3.54 -3.42 13.90
N ALA A 56 -4.23 -3.49 12.77
CA ALA A 56 -5.56 -4.07 12.64
C ALA A 56 -5.57 -5.28 11.70
N VAL A 57 -4.62 -6.18 11.90
CA VAL A 57 -4.27 -7.24 10.94
C VAL A 57 -5.43 -8.21 10.68
N ILE A 58 -5.48 -8.73 9.45
CA ILE A 58 -6.39 -9.81 9.06
C ILE A 58 -6.08 -11.06 9.90
N GLY A 59 -7.12 -11.65 10.49
CA GLY A 59 -7.03 -12.86 11.31
C GLY A 59 -8.08 -13.90 10.92
N ARG A 60 -7.84 -15.14 11.35
CA ARG A 60 -8.82 -16.24 11.22
C ARG A 60 -9.99 -16.10 12.21
N ASP A 61 -9.76 -15.40 13.32
CA ASP A 61 -10.70 -15.18 14.42
C ASP A 61 -10.19 -14.01 15.30
N PRO A 62 -10.97 -13.54 16.30
CA PRO A 62 -10.62 -12.37 17.12
C PRO A 62 -9.39 -12.56 18.02
N GLU A 63 -8.92 -13.80 18.24
CA GLU A 63 -7.69 -14.05 19.00
C GLU A 63 -6.43 -13.91 18.14
N HIS A 64 -6.60 -13.96 16.82
CA HIS A 64 -5.49 -13.98 15.85
C HIS A 64 -5.44 -12.74 14.94
N GLY A 65 -6.37 -11.80 15.07
CA GLY A 65 -6.39 -10.54 14.32
C GLY A 65 -7.53 -9.64 14.74
N VAL A 66 -7.64 -8.49 14.07
CA VAL A 66 -8.67 -7.46 14.36
C VAL A 66 -9.80 -7.51 13.34
N VAL A 67 -9.49 -7.89 12.09
CA VAL A 67 -10.47 -7.99 11.00
C VAL A 67 -10.49 -9.38 10.38
N ASP A 68 -11.63 -9.76 9.78
CA ASP A 68 -11.75 -10.98 8.99
C ASP A 68 -11.16 -10.83 7.56
N ALA A 69 -11.26 -11.88 6.74
CA ALA A 69 -10.79 -11.86 5.35
C ALA A 69 -11.50 -10.85 4.44
N ASN A 70 -12.67 -10.33 4.85
CA ASN A 70 -13.42 -9.29 4.16
C ASN A 70 -13.20 -7.91 4.78
N LEU A 71 -12.19 -7.76 5.62
CA LEU A 71 -11.82 -6.55 6.35
C LEU A 71 -12.88 -6.04 7.33
N ARG A 72 -13.78 -6.90 7.81
CA ARG A 72 -14.76 -6.56 8.84
C ARG A 72 -14.15 -6.72 10.22
N ALA A 73 -14.27 -5.70 11.06
CA ALA A 73 -13.78 -5.76 12.43
C ALA A 73 -14.56 -6.79 13.25
N PHE A 74 -13.84 -7.70 13.92
CA PHE A 74 -14.47 -8.67 14.81
C PHE A 74 -15.24 -7.97 15.93
N GLY A 75 -16.42 -8.48 16.26
CA GLY A 75 -17.31 -7.88 17.27
C GLY A 75 -18.20 -6.74 16.77
N TYR A 76 -18.04 -6.30 15.52
CA TYR A 76 -18.83 -5.23 14.91
C TYR A 76 -19.57 -5.73 13.66
N ARG A 77 -20.79 -5.24 13.44
CA ARG A 77 -21.59 -5.60 12.26
C ARG A 77 -21.29 -4.73 11.04
N ASN A 78 -21.03 -3.45 11.24
CA ASN A 78 -20.98 -2.42 10.19
C ASN A 78 -19.66 -1.61 10.23
N LEU A 79 -18.56 -2.22 10.66
CA LEU A 79 -17.25 -1.58 10.74
C LEU A 79 -16.25 -2.32 9.85
N LEU A 80 -15.68 -1.62 8.88
CA LEU A 80 -14.59 -2.09 8.03
C LEU A 80 -13.33 -1.26 8.26
N VAL A 81 -12.17 -1.86 8.05
CA VAL A 81 -10.87 -1.18 8.06
C VAL A 81 -10.22 -1.42 6.70
N CYS A 82 -10.08 -0.39 5.86
CA CYS A 82 -9.61 -0.53 4.48
C CYS A 82 -8.32 0.26 4.24
N ASP A 83 -7.27 -0.02 4.99
CA ASP A 83 -5.97 0.63 4.87
C ASP A 83 -4.80 -0.34 5.16
N GLY A 84 -3.57 0.19 5.20
CA GLY A 84 -2.35 -0.57 5.46
C GLY A 84 -2.29 -1.27 6.82
N SER A 85 -3.15 -0.90 7.79
CA SER A 85 -3.17 -1.54 9.10
C SER A 85 -3.66 -2.99 9.07
N THR A 86 -4.40 -3.35 8.02
CA THR A 86 -4.90 -4.72 7.80
C THR A 86 -3.85 -5.67 7.24
N VAL A 87 -2.77 -5.13 6.68
CA VAL A 87 -1.70 -5.91 6.06
C VAL A 87 -0.85 -6.55 7.17
N PRO A 88 -0.81 -7.89 7.28
CA PRO A 88 -0.20 -8.57 8.44
C PRO A 88 1.33 -8.54 8.43
N ALA A 89 1.94 -8.45 7.25
CA ALA A 89 3.39 -8.39 7.08
C ALA A 89 3.75 -7.55 5.86
N ASN A 90 4.92 -6.89 5.89
CA ASN A 90 5.35 -6.03 4.80
C ASN A 90 5.69 -6.87 3.54
N PRO A 91 5.12 -6.59 2.35
CA PRO A 91 5.38 -7.38 1.15
C PRO A 91 6.81 -7.21 0.58
N GLY A 92 7.66 -6.38 1.18
CA GLY A 92 9.03 -6.10 0.71
C GLY A 92 9.07 -5.12 -0.47
N VAL A 93 7.92 -4.61 -0.90
CA VAL A 93 7.73 -3.66 -2.00
C VAL A 93 6.72 -2.59 -1.59
N ASN A 94 6.42 -1.64 -2.48
CA ASN A 94 5.41 -0.62 -2.21
C ASN A 94 4.02 -1.26 -2.00
N PRO A 95 3.39 -1.09 -0.83
CA PRO A 95 2.14 -1.75 -0.50
C PRO A 95 0.91 -1.07 -1.09
N SER A 96 1.04 0.08 -1.77
CA SER A 96 -0.11 0.85 -2.28
C SER A 96 -1.11 0.01 -3.06
N LEU A 97 -0.64 -0.77 -4.04
CA LEU A 97 -1.53 -1.64 -4.84
C LEU A 97 -2.07 -2.83 -4.04
N THR A 98 -1.35 -3.31 -3.01
CA THR A 98 -1.87 -4.34 -2.11
C THR A 98 -3.03 -3.80 -1.28
N ILE A 99 -2.89 -2.58 -0.75
CA ILE A 99 -3.94 -1.90 0.01
C ILE A 99 -5.14 -1.63 -0.90
N THR A 100 -4.92 -1.14 -2.12
CA THR A 100 -5.99 -0.95 -3.11
C THR A 100 -6.72 -2.25 -3.40
N ALA A 101 -6.01 -3.34 -3.69
CA ALA A 101 -6.63 -4.63 -3.98
C ALA A 101 -7.46 -5.16 -2.80
N LEU A 102 -6.96 -5.03 -1.57
CA LEU A 102 -7.70 -5.42 -0.36
C LEU A 102 -8.96 -4.57 -0.17
N ALA A 103 -8.85 -3.25 -0.35
CA ALA A 103 -9.98 -2.35 -0.26
C ALA A 103 -11.04 -2.66 -1.33
N GLU A 104 -10.65 -2.87 -2.59
CA GLU A 104 -11.57 -3.26 -3.67
C GLU A 104 -12.22 -4.62 -3.40
N HIS A 105 -11.45 -5.59 -2.89
CA HIS A 105 -11.97 -6.89 -2.49
C HIS A 105 -13.07 -6.75 -1.42
N ALA A 106 -12.81 -5.99 -0.35
CA ALA A 106 -13.80 -5.75 0.70
C ALA A 106 -15.05 -5.03 0.16
N MET A 107 -14.87 -4.03 -0.71
CA MET A 107 -15.97 -3.29 -1.31
C MET A 107 -16.82 -4.14 -2.27
N SER A 108 -16.24 -5.17 -2.90
CA SER A 108 -16.99 -6.10 -3.76
C SER A 108 -18.07 -6.88 -3.01
N ALA A 109 -17.94 -7.01 -1.69
CA ALA A 109 -18.91 -7.66 -0.81
C ALA A 109 -19.97 -6.67 -0.26
N ILE A 110 -19.84 -5.38 -0.54
CA ILE A 110 -20.81 -4.35 -0.13
C ILE A 110 -21.84 -4.19 -1.24
N PRO A 111 -23.14 -4.42 -0.94
CA PRO A 111 -24.20 -4.18 -1.91
C PRO A 111 -24.22 -2.71 -2.35
N PRO A 112 -24.64 -2.42 -3.59
CA PRO A 112 -24.90 -1.06 -4.01
C PRO A 112 -25.86 -0.40 -3.03
N LYS A 113 -25.63 0.87 -2.69
CA LYS A 113 -26.59 1.64 -1.91
C LYS A 113 -27.94 1.58 -2.64
N HIS A 114 -28.98 1.05 -1.99
CA HIS A 114 -30.33 1.16 -2.52
C HIS A 114 -30.61 2.64 -2.74
N ALA A 115 -31.17 2.99 -3.91
CA ALA A 115 -31.56 4.35 -4.20
C ALA A 115 -32.67 4.75 -3.23
N ASP A 116 -32.31 5.30 -2.08
CA ASP A 116 -33.20 6.15 -1.32
C ASP A 116 -33.56 7.30 -2.27
N THR A 117 -34.84 7.45 -2.60
CA THR A 117 -35.41 8.52 -3.43
C THR A 117 -35.34 9.88 -2.71
N GLY A 118 -34.19 10.22 -2.15
CA GLY A 118 -33.96 11.42 -1.35
C GLY A 118 -32.49 11.53 -0.95
N ASP A 119 -31.61 11.79 -1.92
CA ASP A 119 -30.48 12.72 -1.79
C ASP A 119 -29.67 12.71 -3.09
N ALA A 120 -30.12 13.51 -4.04
CA ALA A 120 -29.46 13.75 -5.33
C ALA A 120 -28.25 14.69 -5.20
N LEU A 121 -27.33 14.41 -4.27
CA LEU A 121 -26.11 15.19 -4.09
C LEU A 121 -24.93 14.25 -3.80
N GLY A 122 -24.19 13.84 -4.83
CA GLY A 122 -22.86 13.23 -4.65
C GLY A 122 -22.41 12.20 -5.68
N ALA A 123 -23.31 11.67 -6.53
CA ALA A 123 -22.94 10.62 -7.48
C ALA A 123 -22.08 11.13 -8.67
N SER A 124 -22.20 12.41 -9.05
CA SER A 124 -21.56 12.95 -10.25
C SER A 124 -20.04 13.20 -10.12
N SER A 125 -19.51 13.30 -8.91
CA SER A 125 -18.10 13.63 -8.66
C SER A 125 -17.17 12.41 -8.64
N ILE A 126 -17.66 11.22 -8.27
CA ILE A 126 -16.84 9.99 -8.23
C ILE A 126 -16.62 9.42 -9.63
N GLU A 127 -17.63 9.47 -10.49
CA GLU A 127 -17.55 8.94 -11.86
C GLU A 127 -16.60 9.76 -12.75
N GLN A 128 -16.54 11.08 -12.53
CA GLN A 128 -15.60 11.97 -13.23
C GLN A 128 -14.15 11.76 -12.80
N ALA A 129 -13.89 11.49 -11.51
CA ALA A 129 -12.55 11.21 -11.00
C ALA A 129 -12.02 9.85 -11.51
N ALA A 130 -12.87 8.82 -11.55
CA ALA A 130 -12.50 7.51 -12.10
C ALA A 130 -12.19 7.58 -13.61
N THR A 131 -12.96 8.37 -14.36
CA THR A 131 -12.74 8.56 -15.82
C THR A 131 -11.45 9.36 -16.12
N ALA A 132 -11.05 10.26 -15.23
CA ALA A 132 -9.80 11.02 -15.38
C ALA A 132 -8.55 10.17 -15.16
N ALA A 133 -8.60 9.17 -14.27
CA ALA A 133 -7.48 8.28 -13.96
C ALA A 133 -7.17 7.23 -15.05
N VAL A 134 -8.11 6.97 -15.97
CA VAL A 134 -7.99 5.93 -17.02
C VAL A 134 -7.47 6.47 -18.36
N ARG A 135 -7.33 7.80 -18.52
CA ARG A 135 -6.77 8.34 -19.78
C ARG A 135 -5.27 8.04 -19.85
N PRO A 136 -4.77 7.39 -20.92
CA PRO A 136 -3.34 7.25 -21.11
C PRO A 136 -2.74 8.65 -21.24
N THR A 137 -1.72 8.95 -20.44
CA THR A 137 -0.89 10.15 -20.63
C THR A 137 -0.25 10.01 -22.00
N ALA A 138 -0.72 10.80 -22.97
CA ALA A 138 -0.10 10.92 -24.27
C ALA A 138 1.36 11.40 -24.08
N GLU A 139 2.27 10.68 -24.72
CA GLU A 139 3.68 11.03 -24.85
C GLU A 139 3.84 12.41 -25.51
N GLU A 140 4.66 13.28 -24.92
CA GLU A 140 5.51 14.28 -25.58
C GLU A 140 6.74 14.57 -24.70
#